data_AF-A0A2A9EMG7-F1
#
_entry.id   AF-A0A2A9EMG7-F1
#
_cell.length_a   1.000
_cell.length_b   1.000
_cell.length_c   1.000
_cell.angle_alpha   90.00
_cell.angle_beta   90.00
_cell.angle_gamma   90.00
#
_symmetry.space_group_name_H-M   'P 1'
#
loop_
_entity.id
_entity.type
_entity.pdbx_description
1 polymer ?
#
loop_
_entity_poly.entity_id
_entity_poly.type
_entity_poly.pdbx_seq_one_letter_code
_entity_poly.pdbx_strand_id
1 'polypeptide(L)'
;MRQQRSPKVAVPQAGAAPAPPGPGTASAPPVPSLPPDPSPPWARGVARVAGAMMVGGAGLNTYMVIARPASYAGMGAWFQGVSPWNLGPLPDLWTATFGRHPRVWVPLVGIGFEATIGALALSRDPRRRVAGLGGIAAFHTGLLGMGLWSWALPWLGVLVPAAVVTARSGAAPSGDGTVRVTG
;
A
#
# COMPACT_ATOMS: atom_id res chain seq x y z
N MET A 1 -1.33 -99.71 12.88
CA MET A 1 -0.25 -99.14 12.05
C MET A 1 0.03 -97.73 12.55
N ARG A 2 1.22 -97.49 13.12
CA ARG A 2 1.65 -96.21 13.70
C ARG A 2 2.10 -95.25 12.59
N GLN A 3 1.41 -94.12 12.41
CA GLN A 3 1.91 -93.01 11.61
C GLN A 3 2.80 -92.11 12.50
N GLN A 4 4.09 -92.05 12.18
CA GLN A 4 5.02 -91.06 12.71
C GLN A 4 4.65 -89.67 12.16
N ARG A 5 4.33 -88.73 13.06
CA ARG A 5 4.18 -87.32 12.72
C ARG A 5 5.53 -86.62 12.91
N SER A 6 6.02 -85.98 11.84
CA SER A 6 7.24 -85.16 11.87
C SER A 6 7.09 -83.92 12.77
N PRO A 7 8.17 -83.47 13.44
CA PRO A 7 8.14 -82.30 14.30
C PRO A 7 8.04 -81.00 13.47
N LYS A 8 7.11 -80.14 13.89
CA LYS A 8 6.89 -78.79 13.33
C LYS A 8 7.98 -77.86 13.85
N VAL A 9 8.90 -77.45 12.98
CA VAL A 9 9.93 -76.44 13.29
C VAL A 9 9.23 -75.09 13.45
N ALA A 10 9.32 -74.50 14.64
CA ALA A 10 8.82 -73.16 14.92
C ALA A 10 9.84 -72.13 14.40
N VAL A 11 9.39 -71.26 13.50
CA VAL A 11 10.17 -70.11 13.02
C VAL A 11 10.10 -69.01 14.09
N PRO A 12 11.23 -68.46 14.55
CA PRO A 12 11.23 -67.38 15.53
C PRO A 12 10.68 -66.10 14.90
N GLN A 13 9.70 -65.50 15.58
CA GLN A 13 9.12 -64.21 15.22
C GLN A 13 10.15 -63.12 15.57
N ALA A 14 10.75 -62.49 14.56
CA ALA A 14 11.67 -61.39 14.77
C ALA A 14 10.94 -60.23 15.46
N GLY A 15 11.44 -59.83 16.63
CA GLY A 15 10.92 -58.70 17.39
C GLY A 15 10.96 -57.42 16.56
N ALA A 16 9.82 -56.72 16.50
CA ALA A 16 9.73 -55.43 15.85
C ALA A 16 10.66 -54.43 16.55
N ALA A 17 11.56 -53.82 15.79
CA ALA A 17 12.39 -52.73 16.29
C ALA A 17 11.50 -51.53 16.68
N PRO A 18 11.83 -50.79 17.75
CA PRO A 18 11.12 -49.59 18.13
C PRO A 18 11.17 -48.56 17.00
N ALA A 19 10.01 -47.97 16.68
CA ALA A 19 9.90 -46.95 15.66
C ALA A 19 10.78 -45.73 16.01
N PRO A 20 11.43 -45.10 15.01
CA PRO A 20 12.25 -43.92 15.24
C PRO A 20 11.39 -42.76 15.79
N PRO A 21 11.96 -41.91 16.66
CA PRO A 21 11.26 -40.72 17.14
C PRO A 21 10.83 -39.86 15.95
N GLY A 22 9.55 -39.53 15.90
CA GLY A 22 9.00 -38.68 14.83
C GLY A 22 9.71 -37.33 14.75
N PRO A 23 9.77 -36.70 13.57
CA PRO A 23 10.39 -35.40 13.41
C PRO A 23 9.70 -34.41 14.35
N GLY A 24 10.43 -33.97 15.37
CA GLY A 24 9.96 -32.97 16.31
C GLY A 24 9.52 -31.74 15.52
N THR A 25 8.32 -31.24 15.82
CA THR A 25 7.82 -29.97 15.31
C THR A 25 8.73 -28.86 15.83
N ALA A 26 9.86 -28.63 15.16
CA ALA A 26 10.69 -27.47 15.39
C ALA A 26 9.81 -26.25 15.12
N SER A 27 9.39 -25.58 16.20
CA SER A 27 8.65 -24.33 16.13
C SER A 27 9.38 -23.39 15.17
N ALA A 28 8.68 -22.94 14.13
CA ALA A 28 9.24 -21.99 13.17
C ALA A 28 9.84 -20.80 13.95
N PRO A 29 11.04 -20.33 13.57
CA PRO A 29 11.66 -19.21 14.26
C PRO A 29 10.71 -18.00 14.25
N PRO A 30 10.64 -17.23 15.35
CA PRO A 30 9.77 -16.07 15.43
C PRO A 30 10.13 -15.12 14.28
N VAL A 31 9.13 -14.81 13.44
CA VAL A 31 9.28 -13.86 12.33
C VAL A 31 9.78 -12.53 12.93
N PRO A 32 10.91 -11.97 12.43
CA PRO A 32 11.41 -10.70 12.93
C PRO A 32 10.32 -9.63 12.84
N SER A 33 9.87 -9.13 13.98
CA SER A 33 8.97 -7.99 14.05
C SER A 33 9.69 -6.79 13.45
N LEU A 34 9.12 -6.16 12.43
CA LEU A 34 9.65 -4.89 11.94
C LEU A 34 9.69 -3.88 13.11
N PRO A 35 10.76 -3.08 13.23
CA PRO A 35 10.83 -2.08 14.28
C PRO A 35 9.63 -1.13 14.20
N PRO A 36 9.11 -0.67 15.35
CA PRO A 36 8.00 0.24 15.38
C PRO A 36 8.35 1.52 14.62
N ASP A 37 7.43 1.95 13.77
CA ASP A 37 7.59 3.14 12.93
C ASP A 37 7.81 4.39 13.80
N PRO A 38 8.94 5.10 13.63
CA PRO A 38 9.33 6.23 14.49
C PRO A 38 8.42 7.47 14.30
N SER A 39 7.57 7.48 13.28
CA SER A 39 6.71 8.63 12.97
C SER A 39 5.65 8.87 14.05
N PRO A 40 5.32 10.13 14.42
CA PRO A 40 4.31 10.41 15.43
C PRO A 40 2.90 9.94 15.00
N PRO A 41 2.01 9.56 15.95
CA PRO A 41 0.72 8.96 15.66
C PRO A 41 -0.17 9.77 14.69
N TRP A 42 -0.18 11.09 14.82
CA TRP A 42 -0.98 11.96 13.97
C TRP A 42 -0.54 11.92 12.50
N ALA A 43 0.78 11.92 12.22
CA ALA A 43 1.32 11.87 10.86
C ALA A 43 0.99 10.53 10.20
N ARG A 44 1.00 9.44 10.98
CA ARG A 44 0.53 8.12 10.54
C ARG A 44 -0.97 8.12 10.25
N GLY A 45 -1.75 8.82 11.08
CA GLY A 45 -3.18 9.02 10.86
C GLY A 45 -3.46 9.73 9.54
N VAL A 46 -2.77 10.85 9.27
CA VAL A 46 -2.87 11.60 8.01
C VAL A 46 -2.54 10.71 6.82
N ALA A 47 -1.44 9.97 6.87
CA ALA A 47 -1.04 9.07 5.78
C ALA A 47 -2.06 7.96 5.53
N ARG A 48 -2.69 7.41 6.59
CA ARG A 48 -3.75 6.42 6.46
C ARG A 48 -4.99 6.99 5.79
N VAL A 49 -5.47 8.14 6.24
CA VAL A 49 -6.66 8.78 5.68
C VAL A 49 -6.41 9.18 4.23
N ALA A 50 -5.31 9.86 3.95
CA ALA A 50 -4.97 10.30 2.61
C ALA A 50 -4.71 9.13 1.66
N GLY A 51 -3.99 8.10 2.12
CA GLY A 51 -3.73 6.89 1.36
C GLY A 51 -5.01 6.11 1.04
N ALA A 52 -5.89 5.94 2.02
CA ALA A 52 -7.19 5.30 1.82
C ALA A 52 -8.08 6.09 0.87
N MET A 53 -8.06 7.43 0.95
CA MET A 53 -8.79 8.30 0.03
C MET A 53 -8.31 8.10 -1.41
N MET A 54 -7.00 7.99 -1.66
CA MET A 54 -6.46 7.73 -3.00
C MET A 54 -6.81 6.35 -3.52
N VAL A 55 -6.75 5.31 -2.69
CA VAL A 55 -7.19 3.96 -3.10
C VAL A 55 -8.69 3.94 -3.39
N GLY A 56 -9.49 4.64 -2.58
CA GLY A 56 -10.92 4.83 -2.83
C GLY A 56 -11.20 5.59 -4.13
N GLY A 57 -10.44 6.64 -4.41
CA GLY A 57 -10.46 7.40 -5.67
C GLY A 57 -10.16 6.50 -6.87
N ALA A 58 -9.14 5.66 -6.77
CA ALA A 58 -8.81 4.67 -7.80
C ALA A 58 -9.95 3.66 -8.03
N GLY A 59 -10.60 3.19 -6.96
CA GLY A 59 -11.78 2.34 -7.06
C GLY A 59 -12.95 3.04 -7.76
N LEU A 60 -13.22 4.31 -7.41
CA LEU A 60 -14.24 5.11 -8.07
C LEU A 60 -13.91 5.34 -9.55
N ASN A 61 -12.66 5.69 -9.88
CA ASN A 61 -12.18 5.85 -11.25
C ASN A 61 -12.32 4.55 -12.06
N THR A 62 -12.04 3.40 -11.44
CA THR A 62 -12.24 2.07 -12.03
C THR A 62 -13.72 1.84 -12.36
N TYR A 63 -14.62 2.08 -11.41
CA TYR A 63 -16.05 1.97 -11.65
C TYR A 63 -16.51 2.92 -12.77
N MET A 64 -16.08 4.18 -12.71
CA MET A 64 -16.46 5.22 -13.68
C MET A 64 -16.00 4.89 -15.10
N VAL A 65 -14.76 4.45 -15.30
CA VAL A 65 -14.27 4.13 -16.65
C VAL A 65 -14.97 2.90 -17.25
N ILE A 66 -15.36 1.94 -16.41
CA ILE A 66 -16.06 0.72 -16.85
C ILE A 66 -17.54 1.01 -17.11
N ALA A 67 -18.24 1.60 -16.13
CA ALA A 67 -19.69 1.72 -16.16
C ALA A 67 -20.18 3.01 -16.84
N ARG A 68 -19.42 4.11 -16.75
CA ARG A 68 -19.86 5.46 -17.20
C ARG A 68 -18.72 6.29 -17.81
N PRO A 69 -18.02 5.80 -18.85
CA PRO A 69 -16.88 6.52 -19.41
C PRO A 69 -17.24 7.90 -20.01
N ALA A 70 -18.47 8.08 -20.50
CA ALA A 70 -18.93 9.36 -21.05
C ALA A 70 -18.96 10.49 -20.02
N SER A 71 -19.04 10.18 -18.72
CA SER A 71 -19.04 11.17 -17.65
C SER A 71 -17.72 11.94 -17.54
N TYR A 72 -16.60 11.39 -18.03
CA TYR A 72 -15.31 12.09 -18.03
C TYR A 72 -15.27 13.30 -18.94
N ALA A 73 -16.01 13.29 -20.05
CA ALA A 73 -16.18 14.46 -20.91
C ALA A 73 -16.95 15.58 -20.18
N GLY A 74 -18.02 15.22 -19.43
CA GLY A 74 -18.81 16.18 -18.67
C GLY A 74 -18.07 16.80 -17.48
N MET A 75 -17.09 16.10 -16.91
CA MET A 75 -16.28 16.60 -15.79
C MET A 75 -15.46 17.86 -16.15
N GLY A 76 -14.96 17.97 -17.39
CA GLY A 76 -14.22 19.15 -17.84
C GLY A 76 -15.08 20.42 -17.82
N ALA A 77 -16.34 20.31 -18.25
CA ALA A 77 -17.30 21.41 -18.20
C ALA A 77 -17.71 21.76 -16.77
N TRP A 78 -17.85 20.75 -15.90
CA TRP A 78 -18.11 20.99 -14.48
C TRP A 78 -16.95 21.74 -13.80
N PHE A 79 -15.69 21.38 -14.10
CA PHE A 79 -14.51 22.08 -13.57
C PHE A 79 -14.46 23.56 -13.95
N GLN A 80 -14.92 23.93 -15.16
CA GLN A 80 -15.08 25.34 -15.53
C GLN A 80 -16.06 26.07 -14.60
N GLY A 81 -17.18 25.43 -14.27
CA GLY A 81 -18.22 26.03 -13.42
C GLY A 81 -17.80 26.24 -11.97
N VAL A 82 -16.86 25.44 -11.45
CA VAL A 82 -16.38 25.55 -10.05
C VAL A 82 -15.07 26.32 -9.89
N SER A 83 -14.33 26.58 -10.97
CA SER A 83 -13.07 27.31 -10.91
C SER A 83 -13.30 28.82 -10.95
N PRO A 84 -12.95 29.58 -9.89
CA PRO A 84 -13.17 31.03 -9.84
C PRO A 84 -12.32 31.81 -10.87
N TRP A 85 -11.30 31.17 -11.45
CA TRP A 85 -10.34 31.80 -12.35
C TRP A 85 -10.59 31.50 -13.84
N ASN A 86 -11.59 30.65 -14.15
CA ASN A 86 -11.96 30.26 -15.51
C ASN A 86 -10.74 30.02 -16.42
N LEU A 87 -9.83 29.16 -15.95
CA LEU A 87 -8.57 28.84 -16.64
C LEU A 87 -8.86 28.04 -17.92
N GLY A 88 -9.25 28.74 -18.99
CA GLY A 88 -9.64 28.19 -20.30
C GLY A 88 -8.82 27.01 -20.84
N PRO A 89 -7.48 26.96 -20.73
CA PRO A 89 -6.70 25.86 -21.32
C PRO A 89 -6.78 24.52 -20.57
N LEU A 90 -7.18 24.50 -19.30
CA LEU A 90 -7.26 23.26 -18.51
C LEU A 90 -8.46 22.36 -18.84
N PRO A 91 -9.68 22.91 -18.99
CA PRO A 91 -10.84 22.18 -19.51
C PRO A 91 -10.58 21.60 -20.90
N ASP A 92 -9.85 22.32 -21.75
CA ASP A 92 -9.46 21.86 -23.08
C ASP A 92 -8.48 20.69 -22.98
N LEU A 93 -7.47 20.79 -22.11
CA LEU A 93 -6.53 19.70 -21.84
C LEU A 93 -7.25 18.46 -21.28
N TRP A 94 -8.16 18.64 -20.32
CA TRP A 94 -8.96 17.55 -19.75
C TRP A 94 -9.81 16.87 -20.83
N THR A 95 -10.51 17.66 -21.64
CA THR A 95 -11.35 17.15 -22.73
C THR A 95 -10.51 16.42 -23.77
N ALA A 96 -9.33 16.96 -24.12
CA ALA A 96 -8.42 16.35 -25.08
C ALA A 96 -7.78 15.05 -24.58
N THR A 97 -7.62 14.89 -23.26
CA THR A 97 -7.02 13.71 -22.63
C THR A 97 -8.10 12.74 -22.13
N PHE A 98 -8.66 13.02 -20.96
CA PHE A 98 -9.66 12.18 -20.29
C PHE A 98 -11.00 12.12 -21.04
N GLY A 99 -11.39 13.18 -21.74
CA GLY A 99 -12.61 13.19 -22.55
C GLY A 99 -12.50 12.34 -23.82
N ARG A 100 -11.43 12.52 -24.60
CA ARG A 100 -11.23 11.84 -25.88
C ARG A 100 -10.76 10.39 -25.72
N HIS A 101 -9.93 10.10 -24.73
CA HIS A 101 -9.36 8.77 -24.50
C HIS A 101 -9.47 8.31 -23.03
N PRO A 102 -10.69 8.22 -22.46
CA PRO A 102 -10.89 7.88 -21.05
C PRO A 102 -10.30 6.50 -20.70
N ARG A 103 -10.39 5.52 -21.63
CA ARG A 103 -9.87 4.16 -21.41
C ARG A 103 -8.35 4.05 -21.37
N VAL A 104 -7.63 5.10 -21.76
CA VAL A 104 -6.16 5.14 -21.70
C VAL A 104 -5.72 5.95 -20.49
N TRP A 105 -6.21 7.19 -20.39
CA TRP A 105 -5.74 8.12 -19.36
C TRP A 105 -6.32 7.84 -17.98
N VAL A 106 -7.56 7.40 -17.86
CA VAL A 106 -8.16 7.08 -16.54
C VAL A 106 -7.44 5.88 -15.91
N PRO A 107 -7.19 4.75 -16.60
CA PRO A 107 -6.45 3.66 -15.99
C PRO A 107 -5.01 4.00 -15.60
N LEU A 108 -4.31 4.81 -16.41
CA LEU A 108 -2.94 5.19 -16.10
C LEU A 108 -2.87 6.15 -14.91
N VAL A 109 -3.64 7.23 -14.94
CA VAL A 109 -3.54 8.32 -13.96
C VAL A 109 -4.54 8.14 -12.82
N GLY A 110 -5.82 7.98 -13.14
CA GLY A 110 -6.90 7.88 -12.14
C GLY A 110 -6.92 6.56 -11.37
N ILE A 111 -6.33 5.48 -11.91
CA ILE A 111 -6.27 4.18 -11.24
C ILE A 111 -4.84 3.86 -10.83
N GLY A 112 -3.92 3.75 -11.80
CA GLY A 112 -2.56 3.29 -11.57
C GLY A 112 -1.79 4.23 -10.64
N PHE A 113 -1.73 5.52 -10.97
CA PHE A 113 -1.02 6.50 -10.15
C PHE A 113 -1.68 6.67 -8.78
N GLU A 114 -3.00 6.90 -8.69
CA GLU A 114 -3.72 7.04 -7.40
C GLU A 114 -3.55 5.82 -6.49
N ALA A 115 -3.75 4.60 -7.01
CA ALA A 115 -3.57 3.38 -6.23
C ALA A 115 -2.12 3.21 -5.76
N THR A 116 -1.15 3.55 -6.61
CA THR A 116 0.29 3.43 -6.28
C THR A 116 0.68 4.40 -5.16
N ILE A 117 0.37 5.69 -5.30
CA ILE A 117 0.71 6.68 -4.25
C ILE A 117 -0.08 6.42 -2.96
N GLY A 118 -1.32 5.94 -3.08
CA GLY A 118 -2.14 5.53 -1.95
C GLY A 118 -1.54 4.34 -1.20
N ALA A 119 -1.16 3.28 -1.91
CA ALA A 119 -0.50 2.12 -1.33
C ALA A 119 0.86 2.47 -0.71
N LEU A 120 1.64 3.34 -1.35
CA LEU A 120 2.89 3.86 -0.80
C LEU A 120 2.65 4.63 0.51
N ALA A 121 1.63 5.50 0.57
CA ALA A 121 1.26 6.24 1.78
C ALA A 121 0.79 5.31 2.91
N LEU A 122 0.15 4.18 2.58
CA LEU A 122 -0.26 3.15 3.54
C LEU A 122 0.88 2.24 4.00
N SER A 123 2.06 2.34 3.39
CA SER A 123 3.20 1.49 3.71
C SER A 123 3.68 1.68 5.15
N ARG A 124 4.16 0.58 5.76
CA ARG A 124 4.85 0.61 7.06
C ARG A 124 6.26 1.20 6.97
N ASP A 125 6.87 1.16 5.79
CA ASP A 125 8.19 1.74 5.54
C ASP A 125 8.10 3.28 5.44
N PRO A 126 8.77 4.04 6.32
CA PRO A 126 8.75 5.50 6.30
C PRO A 126 9.20 6.10 4.96
N ARG A 127 10.15 5.49 4.25
CA ARG A 127 10.65 6.01 2.96
C ARG A 127 9.57 5.91 1.87
N ARG A 128 8.92 4.75 1.78
CA ARG A 128 7.78 4.53 0.87
C ARG A 128 6.62 5.45 1.23
N ARG A 129 6.36 5.63 2.52
CA ARG A 129 5.31 6.54 2.98
C ARG A 129 5.57 7.99 2.59
N VAL A 130 6.80 8.49 2.74
CA VAL A 130 7.17 9.83 2.30
C VAL A 130 6.98 9.98 0.79
N ALA A 131 7.37 8.98 0.00
CA ALA A 131 7.11 8.99 -1.44
C ALA A 131 5.61 9.03 -1.76
N GLY A 132 4.79 8.25 -1.04
CA GLY A 132 3.33 8.27 -1.16
C GLY A 132 2.73 9.63 -0.80
N LEU A 133 3.06 10.17 0.38
CA LEU A 133 2.62 11.49 0.83
C LEU A 133 3.07 12.61 -0.13
N GLY A 134 4.30 12.53 -0.64
CA GLY A 134 4.83 13.46 -1.63
C GLY A 134 4.05 13.39 -2.95
N GLY A 135 3.73 12.19 -3.43
CA GLY A 135 2.88 11.98 -4.60
C GLY A 135 1.47 12.54 -4.41
N ILE A 136 0.87 12.34 -3.23
CA ILE A 136 -0.44 12.88 -2.86
C ILE A 136 -0.40 14.42 -2.82
N ALA A 137 0.66 15.00 -2.24
CA ALA A 137 0.83 16.45 -2.23
C ALA A 137 0.98 17.00 -3.65
N ALA A 138 1.81 16.39 -4.50
CA ALA A 138 1.97 16.77 -5.90
C ALA A 138 0.64 16.71 -6.68
N PHE A 139 -0.18 15.68 -6.44
CA PHE A 139 -1.52 15.56 -7.00
C PHE A 139 -2.41 16.75 -6.61
N HIS A 140 -2.46 17.10 -5.32
CA HIS A 140 -3.23 18.27 -4.86
C HIS A 140 -2.67 19.59 -5.37
N THR A 141 -1.35 19.72 -5.57
CA THR A 141 -0.77 20.87 -6.27
C THR A 141 -1.23 20.95 -7.72
N GLY A 142 -1.38 19.80 -8.40
CA GLY A 142 -2.03 19.73 -9.70
C GLY A 142 -3.46 20.26 -9.65
N LEU A 143 -4.25 19.84 -8.66
CA LEU A 143 -5.62 20.33 -8.44
C LEU A 143 -5.67 21.85 -8.16
N LEU A 144 -4.69 22.41 -7.45
CA LEU A 144 -4.55 23.87 -7.31
C LEU A 144 -4.38 24.54 -8.67
N GLY A 145 -3.48 24.01 -9.51
CA GLY A 145 -3.27 24.49 -10.87
C GLY A 145 -4.55 24.42 -11.71
N MET A 146 -5.45 23.47 -11.42
CA MET A 146 -6.77 23.36 -12.08
C MET A 146 -7.83 24.30 -11.51
N GLY A 147 -7.55 25.03 -10.43
CA GLY A 147 -8.50 25.93 -9.81
C GLY A 147 -9.37 25.30 -8.72
N LEU A 148 -9.03 24.12 -8.19
CA LEU A 148 -9.75 23.46 -7.09
C LEU A 148 -9.17 23.82 -5.72
N TRP A 149 -9.05 25.11 -5.43
CA TRP A 149 -8.39 25.65 -4.24
C TRP A 149 -9.02 25.19 -2.93
N SER A 150 -10.35 25.28 -2.83
CA SER A 150 -11.10 24.90 -1.63
C SER A 150 -10.92 23.43 -1.27
N TRP A 151 -10.64 22.59 -2.27
CA TRP A 151 -10.36 21.18 -2.09
C TRP A 151 -8.87 20.94 -1.78
N ALA A 152 -7.97 21.59 -2.50
CA ALA A 152 -6.55 21.29 -2.42
C ALA A 152 -5.83 21.91 -1.21
N LEU A 153 -6.15 23.16 -0.85
CA LEU A 153 -5.43 23.89 0.21
C LEU A 153 -5.53 23.21 1.58
N PRO A 154 -6.71 22.76 2.06
CA PRO A 154 -6.80 22.12 3.38
C PRO A 154 -5.93 20.86 3.46
N TRP A 155 -5.91 20.06 2.38
CA TRP A 155 -5.10 18.85 2.31
C TRP A 155 -3.61 19.17 2.29
N LEU A 156 -3.16 20.13 1.47
CA LEU A 156 -1.74 20.51 1.42
C LEU A 156 -1.23 21.02 2.76
N GLY A 157 -2.05 21.79 3.49
CA GLY A 157 -1.73 22.29 4.82
C GLY A 157 -1.43 21.19 5.85
N VAL A 158 -2.00 19.99 5.65
CA VAL A 158 -1.80 18.84 6.54
C VAL A 158 -0.77 17.84 5.99
N LEU A 159 -0.76 17.62 4.68
CA LEU A 159 0.12 16.65 4.00
C LEU A 159 1.58 17.07 4.04
N VAL A 160 1.89 18.35 3.82
CA VAL A 160 3.28 18.84 3.79
C VAL A 160 3.95 18.68 5.15
N PRO A 161 3.36 19.14 6.28
CA PRO A 161 3.92 18.87 7.60
C PRO A 161 4.06 17.38 7.90
N ALA A 162 3.07 16.56 7.55
CA ALA A 162 3.11 15.12 7.77
C ALA A 162 4.25 14.45 6.99
N ALA A 163 4.49 14.85 5.74
CA ALA A 163 5.58 14.35 4.91
C ALA A 163 6.94 14.73 5.49
N VAL A 164 7.12 16.01 5.87
CA VAL A 164 8.38 16.52 6.47
C VAL A 164 8.70 15.79 7.77
N VAL A 165 7.72 15.62 8.65
CA VAL A 165 7.90 14.94 9.94
C VAL A 165 8.20 13.45 9.74
N THR A 166 7.52 12.79 8.81
CA THR A 166 7.80 11.38 8.47
C THR A 166 9.22 11.21 7.91
N ALA A 167 9.66 12.12 7.02
CA ALA A 167 11.00 12.09 6.45
C ALA A 167 12.09 12.27 7.52
N ARG A 168 11.91 13.23 8.43
CA ARG A 168 12.84 13.45 9.55
C ARG A 168 12.89 12.27 10.52
N SER A 169 11.75 11.63 10.78
CA SER A 169 11.67 10.46 11.65
C SER A 169 12.38 9.23 11.07
N GLY A 170 12.38 9.09 9.74
CA GLY A 170 13.09 8.00 9.04
C GLY A 170 14.58 8.25 8.80
N ALA A 171 15.06 9.48 8.99
CA ALA A 171 16.47 9.86 8.84
C ALA A 171 17.27 9.81 10.15
N ALA A 172 16.60 9.64 11.30
CA ALA A 172 17.29 9.49 12.58
C ALA A 172 18.20 8.26 12.51
N PRO A 173 19.53 8.41 12.67
CA PRO A 173 20.45 7.29 12.64
C PRO A 173 20.03 6.30 13.72
N SER A 174 19.95 5.02 13.35
CA SER A 174 19.87 3.92 14.31
C SER A 174 21.10 4.04 15.19
N GLY A 175 20.95 4.71 16.34
CA GLY A 175 22.03 4.97 17.27
C GLY A 175 22.71 3.67 17.61
N ASP A 176 23.94 3.56 17.12
CA ASP A 176 24.89 2.50 17.41
C ASP A 176 25.05 2.41 18.93
N GLY A 177 24.36 1.46 19.55
CA GLY A 177 24.95 0.35 20.29
C GLY A 177 26.09 0.61 21.28
N THR A 178 26.42 1.85 21.65
CA THR A 178 27.53 2.14 22.55
C THR A 178 26.99 2.26 23.98
N VAL A 179 26.67 1.10 24.56
CA VAL A 179 26.58 0.97 26.01
C VAL A 179 27.99 1.25 26.55
N ARG A 180 28.22 2.49 26.99
CA ARG A 180 29.39 2.82 27.81
C ARG A 180 29.17 2.18 29.18
N VAL A 181 29.60 0.94 29.34
CA VAL A 181 29.87 0.38 30.66
C VAL A 181 31.17 1.02 31.13
N THR A 182 31.06 2.13 31.87
CA THR A 182 32.15 2.60 32.70
C THR A 182 32.11 1.76 33.98
N GLY A 183 33.00 0.77 34.05
CA GLY A 183 33.50 0.21 35.30
C GLY A 183 34.71 1.00 35.79
#